data_AF-A0A2M7FP63-F1
#
_entry.id   AF-A0A2M7FP63-F1
#
_cell.length_a   1.000
_cell.length_b   1.000
_cell.length_c   1.000
_cell.angle_alpha   90.00
_cell.angle_beta   90.00
_cell.angle_gamma   90.00
#
_symmetry.space_group_name_H-M   'P 1'
#
loop_
_entity.id
_entity.type
_entity.pdbx_description
1 polymer ?
#
loop_
_entity_poly.entity_id
_entity_poly.type
_entity_poly.pdbx_seq_one_letter_code
_entity_poly.pdbx_strand_id
1 'polypeptide(L)' 'MSRLTITLDDARYRALKEAAAQRHKTIGQLIDESLEFFGIKSHDQALELVRRARTRAGLTDDQAMALALNAQHAERQGL' A
#
# COMPACT_ATOMS: atom_id res chain seq x y z
N MET A 1 -10.80 0.41 11.20
CA MET A 1 -9.55 1.21 11.11
C MET A 1 -8.79 1.06 12.42
N SER A 2 -7.49 0.78 12.36
CA SER A 2 -6.60 0.88 13.53
C SER A 2 -6.28 2.35 13.82
N ARG A 3 -6.17 2.73 15.10
CA ARG A 3 -5.80 4.09 15.50
C ARG A 3 -4.28 4.26 15.42
N LEU A 4 -3.82 5.21 14.61
CA LEU A 4 -2.42 5.64 14.54
C LEU A 4 -2.26 6.99 15.22
N THR A 5 -1.22 7.15 16.03
CA THR A 5 -0.79 8.45 16.56
C THR A 5 0.51 8.86 15.86
N ILE A 6 0.54 10.07 15.32
CA ILE A 6 1.74 10.67 14.71
C ILE A 6 2.10 11.95 15.46
N THR A 7 3.38 12.25 15.56
CA THR A 7 3.88 13.53 16.09
C THR A 7 4.16 14.46 14.92
N LEU A 8 3.62 15.67 14.97
CA LEU A 8 3.86 16.75 14.02
C LEU A 8 4.38 17.96 14.78
N ASP A 9 5.24 18.75 14.14
CA ASP A 9 5.53 20.09 14.63
C ASP A 9 4.26 20.97 14.53
N ASP A 10 4.18 22.00 15.37
CA ASP A 10 3.00 22.88 15.46
C ASP A 10 2.67 23.57 14.13
N ALA A 11 3.70 23.95 13.36
CA ALA A 11 3.51 24.63 12.07
C ALA A 11 2.86 23.68 11.05
N ARG A 12 3.31 22.42 11.01
CA ARG A 12 2.81 21.38 10.13
C ARG A 12 1.42 20.92 10.52
N TYR A 13 1.12 20.85 11.83
CA TYR A 13 -0.24 20.59 12.31
C TYR A 13 -1.22 21.67 11.84
N ARG A 14 -0.84 22.96 11.95
CA ARG A 14 -1.68 24.08 11.49
C ARG A 14 -1.89 24.03 9.98
N ALA A 15 -0.82 23.86 9.21
CA ALA A 15 -0.91 23.75 7.75
C ALA A 15 -1.81 22.59 7.30
N LEU A 16 -1.71 21.42 7.97
CA LEU A 16 -2.56 20.27 7.69
C LEU A 16 -4.03 20.56 8.02
N LYS A 17 -4.29 21.23 9.14
CA LYS A 17 -5.65 21.61 9.55
C LYS A 17 -6.29 22.60 8.56
N GLU A 18 -5.53 23.58 8.07
CA GLU A 18 -5.97 24.54 7.06
C GLU A 18 -6.26 23.87 5.72
N ALA A 19 -5.36 22.98 5.26
CA ALA A 19 -5.55 22.24 4.01
C ALA A 19 -6.79 21.33 4.06
N ALA A 20 -7.04 20.68 5.20
CA ALA A 20 -8.24 19.88 5.42
C ALA A 20 -9.51 20.74 5.37
N ALA A 21 -9.49 21.91 6.02
CA ALA A 21 -10.60 22.86 6.00
C ALA A 21 -10.89 23.40 4.59
N GLN A 22 -9.85 23.79 3.83
CA GLN A 22 -9.99 24.25 2.44
C GLN A 22 -10.61 23.20 1.51
N ARG A 23 -10.35 21.91 1.77
CA ARG A 23 -10.87 20.80 0.97
C ARG A 23 -12.21 20.25 1.48
N HIS A 24 -12.78 20.86 2.52
CA HIS A 24 -14.00 20.40 3.20
C HIS A 24 -13.91 18.92 3.65
N LYS A 25 -12.76 18.52 4.18
CA LYS A 25 -12.47 17.16 4.65
C LYS A 25 -11.95 17.16 6.07
N THR A 26 -12.11 16.03 6.75
CA THR A 26 -11.38 15.79 8.01
C THR A 26 -9.89 15.57 7.73
N ILE A 27 -9.04 15.82 8.72
CA ILE A 27 -7.60 15.51 8.62
C ILE A 27 -7.39 14.02 8.29
N GLY A 28 -8.18 13.12 8.89
CA GLY A 28 -8.12 11.68 8.62
C GLY A 28 -8.38 11.36 7.15
N GLN A 29 -9.48 11.87 6.58
CA GLN A 29 -9.80 11.68 5.17
C GLN A 29 -8.73 12.25 4.24
N LEU A 30 -8.19 13.42 4.57
CA LEU A 30 -7.10 14.03 3.79
C LEU A 30 -5.83 13.17 3.82
N ILE A 31 -5.49 12.58 4.97
CA ILE A 31 -4.37 11.65 5.10
C ILE A 31 -4.64 10.37 4.32
N ASP A 32 -5.81 9.75 4.47
CA ASP A 32 -6.17 8.51 3.77
C ASP A 32 -6.04 8.66 2.25
N GLU A 33 -6.58 9.75 1.69
CA GLU A 33 -6.44 10.06 0.26
C GLU A 33 -4.99 10.33 -0.15
N SER A 34 -4.20 10.96 0.72
CA SER A 34 -2.78 11.18 0.45
C SER A 34 -2.01 9.87 0.42
N LEU A 35 -2.30 8.95 1.34
CA LEU A 35 -1.70 7.61 1.36
C LEU A 35 -2.04 6.84 0.07
N GLU A 36 -3.30 6.90 -0.37
CA GLU A 36 -3.73 6.32 -1.64
C GLU A 36 -3.02 6.96 -2.84
N PHE A 37 -2.89 8.29 -2.85
CA PHE A 37 -2.18 9.03 -3.89
C PHE A 37 -0.70 8.62 -3.99
N PHE A 38 -0.03 8.40 -2.86
CA PHE A 38 1.35 7.88 -2.82
C PHE A 38 1.44 6.37 -3.10
N GLY A 39 0.32 5.70 -3.39
CA GLY A 39 0.29 4.27 -3.69
C GLY A 39 0.51 3.38 -2.47
N ILE A 40 0.36 3.92 -1.25
CA ILE A 40 0.46 3.15 -0.01
C ILE A 40 -0.81 2.33 0.12
N LYS A 41 -0.72 1.06 -0.28
CA LYS A 41 -1.84 0.11 -0.23
C LYS A 41 -1.97 -0.49 1.16
N SER A 42 -3.20 -0.75 1.58
CA SER A 42 -3.42 -1.60 2.75
C SER A 42 -2.91 -3.02 2.48
N HIS A 43 -2.61 -3.76 3.54
CA HIS A 43 -2.24 -5.18 3.43
C HIS A 43 -3.31 -5.98 2.67
N ASP A 44 -4.60 -5.72 2.92
CA ASP A 44 -5.70 -6.39 2.25
C ASP A 44 -5.76 -6.06 0.75
N GLN A 45 -5.52 -4.80 0.37
CA GLN A 45 -5.45 -4.39 -1.03
C GLN A 45 -4.25 -5.02 -1.76
N ALA A 46 -3.10 -5.16 -1.09
CA ALA A 46 -1.94 -5.85 -1.63
C ALA A 46 -2.24 -7.35 -1.83
N LEU A 47 -2.89 -7.98 -0.85
CA LEU A 47 -3.28 -9.38 -0.92
C LEU A 47 -4.29 -9.63 -2.05
N GLU A 48 -5.26 -8.74 -2.23
CA GLU A 48 -6.23 -8.82 -3.32
C GLU A 48 -5.57 -8.63 -4.70
N LEU A 49 -4.60 -7.74 -4.81
CA LEU A 49 -3.81 -7.57 -6.03
C LEU A 49 -3.07 -8.87 -6.40
N VAL A 50 -2.46 -9.54 -5.41
CA VAL A 50 -1.80 -10.83 -5.60
C VAL A 50 -2.79 -11.92 -6.01
N ARG A 51 -3.96 -12.00 -5.36
CA ARG A 51 -5.02 -12.96 -5.73
C ARG A 51 -5.45 -12.77 -7.17
N ARG A 52 -5.75 -11.54 -7.58
CA ARG A 52 -6.13 -11.22 -8.97
C ARG A 52 -5.05 -11.59 -9.97
N ALA A 53 -3.78 -11.33 -9.65
CA ALA A 53 -2.66 -11.72 -10.49
C ALA A 53 -2.57 -13.25 -10.65
N ARG A 54 -2.73 -14.01 -9.54
CA ARG A 54 -2.74 -15.47 -9.57
C ARG A 54 -3.88 -16.03 -10.42
N THR A 55 -5.09 -15.51 -10.26
CA THR A 55 -6.24 -15.93 -11.08
C THR A 55 -6.00 -15.67 -12.57
N ARG A 56 -5.42 -14.52 -12.93
CA ARG A 56 -5.11 -14.19 -14.33
C ARG A 56 -3.97 -15.00 -14.93
N ALA A 57 -3.00 -15.40 -14.11
CA ALA A 57 -1.85 -16.17 -14.58
C ALA A 57 -2.24 -17.57 -15.05
N GLY A 58 -3.36 -18.13 -14.57
CA GLY A 58 -3.86 -19.44 -15.00
C GLY A 58 -2.92 -20.60 -14.70
N LEU A 59 -1.96 -20.41 -13.79
CA LEU A 59 -0.98 -21.42 -13.40
C LEU A 59 -1.62 -22.41 -12.42
N THR A 60 -1.28 -23.68 -12.62
CA THR A 60 -1.47 -24.71 -11.58
C THR A 60 -0.57 -24.43 -10.38
N ASP A 61 -0.90 -24.97 -9.21
CA ASP A 61 -0.10 -24.78 -7.99
C ASP A 61 1.37 -25.18 -8.17
N ASP A 62 1.63 -26.29 -8.88
CA ASP A 62 2.98 -26.77 -9.18
C ASP A 62 3.75 -25.78 -10.08
N GLN A 63 3.11 -25.26 -11.12
CA GLN A 63 3.71 -24.26 -12.01
C GLN A 63 3.98 -22.94 -11.29
N ALA A 64 3.07 -22.51 -10.42
CA ALA A 64 3.24 -21.30 -9.61
C ALA A 64 4.40 -21.45 -8.62
N MET A 65 4.53 -22.61 -7.98
CA MET A 65 5.63 -22.91 -7.05
C MET A 65 6.98 -22.96 -7.78
N ALA A 66 7.05 -23.64 -8.94
CA ALA A 66 8.27 -23.69 -9.74
C ALA A 66 8.74 -22.29 -10.16
N LEU A 67 7.81 -21.42 -10.59
CA LEU A 67 8.12 -20.03 -10.94
C LEU A 67 8.66 -19.24 -9.74
N ALA A 68 8.04 -19.38 -8.57
CA ALA A 68 8.45 -18.69 -7.35
C ALA A 68 9.86 -19.11 -6.90
N LEU A 69 10.16 -20.41 -6.93
CA LEU A 69 11.48 -20.93 -6.60
C LEU A 69 12.53 -20.42 -7.58
N ASN A 70 12.25 -20.45 -8.89
CA ASN A 70 13.17 -19.95 -9.90
C ASN A 70 13.49 -18.46 -9.70
N ALA A 71 12.48 -17.63 -9.41
CA ALA A 71 12.68 -16.21 -9.11
C ALA A 71 13.53 -16.00 -7.85
N GLN A 72 13.26 -16.75 -6.78
CA GLN A 72 14.05 -16.68 -5.54
C GLN A 72 15.50 -17.14 -5.75
N HIS A 73 15.72 -18.16 -6.58
CA HIS A 73 17.05 -18.62 -6.94
C HIS A 73 17.82 -17.56 -7.74
N ALA A 74 17.18 -16.88 -8.69
CA ALA A 74 17.78 -15.80 -9.46
C ALA A 74 18.23 -14.64 -8.57
N GLU A 75 17.36 -14.15 -7.68
CA GLU A 75 17.69 -13.10 -6.70
C GLU A 75 18.84 -13.49 -5.77
N ARG A 76 18.85 -14.74 -5.28
CA ARG A 76 19.93 -15.23 -4.41
C ARG A 76 21.26 -15.37 -5.16
N GLN A 77 21.23 -15.62 -6.47
CA GLN A 77 22.42 -15.75 -7.31
C GLN A 77 22.93 -14.41 -7.86
N GLY A 78 22.27 -13.28 -7.53
CA GLY A 78 22.78 -11.94 -7.81
C GLY A 78 22.76 -11.54 -9.28
N LEU A 79 21.72 -11.95 -10.02
CA LEU A 79 21.27 -11.23 -11.22
C LEU A 79 20.34 -10.08 -10.80
#